data_AF-A0AAW9HY19-F1
#
_entry.id   AF-A0AAW9HY19-F1
#
_cell.length_a   1.000
_cell.length_b   1.000
_cell.length_c   1.000
_cell.angle_alpha   90.00
_cell.angle_beta   90.00
_cell.angle_gamma   90.00
#
_symmetry.space_group_name_H-M   'P 1'
#
loop_
_entity.id
_entity.type
_entity.pdbx_description
1 polymer ?
#
loop_
_entity_poly.entity_id
_entity_poly.type
_entity_poly.pdbx_seq_one_letter_code
_entity_poly.pdbx_strand_id
1 'polypeptide(L)'
;LIKAEDGFREADYHEALVLTAKKAESIAAKYGKDAVAVAISDRFTNEEAYVMKKLADTMGAKTLCFNNVESGLEKVLGLDASPNTIDELLATNVIVTIGFVMENNPVIQLKLKQAAEQGAKVYVINPKGYEVNDFDFATKVV
;
A
#
# COMPACT_ATOMS: atom_id res chain seq x y z
N LEU A 1 10.72 -24.79 -0.88
CA LEU A 1 11.95 -24.94 -1.70
C LEU A 1 13.11 -24.23 -1.02
N ILE A 2 14.31 -24.78 -1.11
CA ILE A 2 15.56 -24.16 -0.63
C ILE A 2 16.50 -23.97 -1.83
N LYS A 3 17.14 -22.80 -1.95
CA LYS A 3 18.13 -22.53 -3.00
C LYS A 3 19.43 -23.31 -2.72
N ALA A 4 19.90 -24.05 -3.72
CA ALA A 4 21.14 -24.80 -3.76
C ALA A 4 22.01 -24.31 -4.95
N GLU A 5 23.19 -24.92 -5.15
CA GLU A 5 24.11 -24.52 -6.22
C GLU A 5 23.49 -24.69 -7.62
N ASP A 6 22.81 -25.81 -7.86
CA ASP A 6 22.20 -26.14 -9.16
C ASP A 6 20.71 -25.77 -9.28
N GLY A 7 20.21 -24.87 -8.43
CA GLY A 7 18.82 -24.38 -8.49
C GLY A 7 18.06 -24.49 -7.18
N PHE A 8 16.86 -25.05 -7.20
CA PHE A 8 16.02 -25.24 -6.02
C PHE A 8 15.82 -26.72 -5.73
N ARG A 9 15.87 -27.08 -4.45
CA ARG A 9 15.48 -28.41 -3.98
C ARG A 9 14.24 -28.36 -3.10
N GLU A 10 13.53 -29.48 -3.05
CA GLU A 10 12.47 -29.71 -2.09
C GLU A 10 13.03 -29.79 -0.66
N ALA A 11 12.17 -29.41 0.28
CA ALA A 11 12.42 -29.37 1.71
C ALA A 11 11.07 -29.41 2.40
N ASP A 12 11.01 -30.06 3.57
CA ASP A 12 9.83 -29.95 4.42
C ASP A 12 9.79 -28.58 5.13
N TYR A 13 8.65 -28.30 5.76
CA TYR A 13 8.44 -27.04 6.49
C TYR A 13 9.43 -26.86 7.64
N HIS A 14 9.75 -27.94 8.37
CA HIS A 14 10.63 -27.85 9.53
C HIS A 14 12.06 -27.48 9.10
N GLU A 15 12.60 -28.14 8.08
CA GLU A 15 13.91 -27.83 7.51
C GLU A 15 13.98 -26.38 7.04
N ALA A 16 12.99 -25.94 6.25
CA ALA A 16 12.96 -24.59 5.70
C ALA A 16 12.90 -23.51 6.79
N LEU A 17 12.08 -23.72 7.83
CA LEU A 17 11.94 -22.80 8.96
C LEU A 17 13.21 -22.73 9.79
N VAL A 18 13.79 -23.88 10.17
CA VAL A 18 15.02 -23.94 10.97
C VAL A 18 16.19 -23.31 10.24
N LEU A 19 16.33 -23.56 8.94
CA LEU A 19 17.38 -22.94 8.13
C LEU A 19 17.22 -21.42 8.11
N THR A 20 16.01 -20.92 7.87
CA THR A 20 15.73 -19.48 7.79
C THR A 20 15.99 -18.79 9.13
N ALA A 21 15.50 -19.37 10.24
CA ALA A 21 15.70 -18.84 11.58
C ALA A 21 17.20 -18.77 11.94
N LYS A 22 17.95 -19.85 11.74
CA LYS A 22 19.39 -19.88 12.02
C LYS A 22 20.17 -18.83 11.22
N LYS A 23 19.81 -18.64 9.94
CA LYS A 23 20.46 -17.63 9.09
C LYS A 23 20.13 -16.21 9.57
N ALA A 24 18.87 -15.92 9.87
CA ALA A 24 18.47 -14.62 10.40
C ALA A 24 19.16 -14.32 11.75
N GLU A 25 19.17 -15.26 12.69
CA GLU A 25 19.84 -15.12 13.99
C GLU A 25 21.34 -14.92 13.83
N SER A 26 22.00 -15.69 12.95
CA SER A 26 23.44 -15.55 12.70
C SER A 26 23.80 -14.19 12.10
N ILE A 27 22.98 -13.68 11.18
CA ILE A 27 23.17 -12.35 10.59
C ILE A 27 22.97 -11.27 11.65
N ALA A 28 21.89 -11.36 12.44
CA ALA A 28 21.60 -10.41 13.51
C ALA A 28 22.70 -10.40 14.58
N ALA A 29 23.23 -11.57 14.96
CA ALA A 29 24.31 -11.69 15.94
C ALA A 29 25.63 -11.09 15.43
N LYS A 30 25.91 -11.21 14.12
CA LYS A 30 27.16 -10.73 13.52
C LYS A 30 27.13 -9.24 13.20
N TYR A 31 26.00 -8.72 12.74
CA TYR A 31 25.89 -7.37 12.16
C TYR A 31 24.94 -6.43 12.89
N GLY A 32 24.30 -6.89 13.97
CA GLY A 32 23.28 -6.12 14.69
C GLY A 32 21.86 -6.51 14.27
N LYS A 33 20.89 -6.28 15.15
CA LYS A 33 19.49 -6.66 14.92
C LYS A 33 18.87 -5.93 13.71
N ASP A 34 19.38 -4.75 13.40
CA ASP A 34 18.94 -3.92 12.28
C ASP A 34 19.46 -4.38 10.91
N ALA A 35 20.33 -5.41 10.88
CA ALA A 35 20.77 -6.10 9.68
C ALA A 35 19.73 -7.11 9.14
N VAL A 36 18.64 -7.34 9.87
CA VAL A 36 17.51 -8.19 9.47
C VAL A 36 16.25 -7.33 9.38
N ALA A 37 15.46 -7.56 8.33
CA ALA A 37 14.17 -6.92 8.15
C ALA A 37 13.10 -7.93 7.71
N VAL A 38 11.86 -7.64 8.09
CA VAL A 38 10.66 -8.36 7.66
C VAL A 38 9.85 -7.41 6.77
N ALA A 39 9.68 -7.80 5.51
CA ALA A 39 8.80 -7.12 4.58
C ALA A 39 7.38 -7.66 4.74
N ILE A 40 6.40 -6.78 4.99
CA ILE A 40 4.98 -7.13 5.13
C ILE A 40 4.24 -6.60 3.91
N SER A 41 3.42 -7.45 3.31
CA SER A 41 2.62 -7.13 2.12
C SER A 41 1.30 -6.47 2.52
N ASP A 42 0.88 -5.46 1.75
CA ASP A 42 -0.45 -4.84 1.84
C ASP A 42 -1.57 -5.74 1.30
N ARG A 43 -1.22 -6.90 0.72
CA ARG A 43 -2.17 -7.94 0.30
C ARG A 43 -2.56 -8.91 1.41
N PHE A 44 -1.88 -8.87 2.56
CA PHE A 44 -2.20 -9.70 3.70
C PHE A 44 -3.46 -9.21 4.41
N THR A 45 -4.14 -10.10 5.12
CA THR A 45 -5.18 -9.67 6.06
C THR A 45 -4.56 -8.89 7.22
N ASN A 46 -5.39 -8.16 7.96
CA ASN A 46 -4.93 -7.43 9.14
C ASN A 46 -4.33 -8.37 10.19
N GLU A 47 -4.88 -9.58 10.35
CA GLU A 47 -4.41 -10.60 11.28
C GLU A 47 -3.03 -11.14 10.86
N GLU A 48 -2.86 -11.44 9.58
CA GLU A 48 -1.58 -11.89 9.02
C GLU A 48 -0.50 -10.82 9.19
N ALA A 49 -0.81 -9.57 8.82
CA ALA A 49 0.10 -8.44 8.99
C ALA A 49 0.46 -8.21 10.46
N TYR A 50 -0.52 -8.33 11.37
CA TYR A 50 -0.31 -8.21 12.82
C TYR A 50 0.62 -9.30 13.36
N VAL A 51 0.42 -10.56 12.98
CA VAL A 51 1.29 -11.66 13.40
C VAL A 51 2.70 -11.50 12.86
N MET A 52 2.85 -11.09 11.59
CA MET A 52 4.17 -10.83 10.99
C MET A 52 4.89 -9.65 11.66
N LYS A 53 4.15 -8.60 12.03
CA LYS A 53 4.70 -7.48 12.80
C LYS A 53 5.19 -7.94 14.18
N LYS A 54 4.37 -8.71 14.90
CA LYS A 54 4.75 -9.28 16.20
C LYS A 54 5.97 -10.18 16.12
N LEU A 55 6.10 -10.97 15.05
CA LEU A 55 7.30 -11.78 14.77
C LEU A 55 8.52 -10.88 14.59
N ALA A 56 8.43 -9.86 13.73
CA ALA A 56 9.53 -8.91 13.49
C ALA A 56 9.98 -8.23 14.79
N ASP A 57 9.04 -7.79 15.63
CA ASP A 57 9.32 -7.16 16.92
C ASP A 57 10.00 -8.12 17.90
N THR A 58 9.57 -9.39 17.93
CA THR A 58 10.20 -10.43 18.75
C THR A 58 11.65 -10.69 18.33
N MET A 59 11.92 -10.65 17.02
CA MET A 59 13.27 -10.76 16.47
C MET A 59 14.10 -9.47 16.69
N GLY A 60 13.45 -8.34 17.00
CA GLY A 60 14.05 -7.01 16.97
C GLY A 60 14.46 -6.56 15.56
N ALA A 61 13.83 -7.13 14.53
CA ALA A 61 14.09 -6.82 13.13
C ALA A 61 13.33 -5.56 12.70
N LYS A 62 13.85 -4.87 11.67
CA LYS A 62 13.11 -3.76 11.04
C LYS A 62 11.87 -4.29 10.32
N THR A 63 10.80 -3.51 10.28
CA THR A 63 9.62 -3.79 9.47
C THR A 63 9.59 -2.85 8.28
N LEU A 64 9.29 -3.37 7.09
CA LEU A 64 9.19 -2.58 5.86
C LEU A 64 7.92 -2.98 5.09
N CYS A 65 7.34 -2.03 4.36
CA CYS A 65 6.31 -2.27 3.35
C CYS A 65 6.74 -1.54 2.08
N PHE A 66 6.65 -2.22 0.93
CA PHE A 66 7.06 -1.64 -0.36
C PHE A 66 6.18 -0.48 -0.81
N ASN A 67 4.94 -0.42 -0.33
CA ASN A 67 3.97 0.63 -0.65
C ASN A 67 3.85 1.69 0.45
N ASN A 68 4.83 1.79 1.36
CA ASN A 68 4.82 2.82 2.39
C ASN A 68 5.16 4.19 1.80
N VAL A 69 4.24 5.15 1.89
CA VAL A 69 4.40 6.52 1.41
C VAL A 69 4.21 7.47 2.60
N GLU A 70 5.03 8.51 2.69
CA GLU A 70 4.89 9.51 3.75
C GLU A 70 3.58 10.29 3.59
N SER A 71 2.82 10.38 4.68
CA SER A 71 1.54 11.05 4.71
C SER A 71 1.67 12.54 5.00
N GLY A 72 1.22 13.38 4.08
CA GLY A 72 1.05 14.81 4.35
C GLY A 72 -0.07 15.09 5.36
N LEU A 73 -1.06 14.20 5.46
CA LEU A 73 -2.22 14.38 6.34
C LEU A 73 -1.83 14.26 7.82
N GLU A 74 -0.93 13.36 8.18
CA GLU A 74 -0.47 13.21 9.56
C GLU A 74 0.11 14.53 10.10
N LYS A 75 0.87 15.25 9.27
CA LYS A 75 1.49 16.53 9.66
C LYS A 75 0.47 17.65 9.90
N VAL A 76 -0.70 17.58 9.28
CA VAL A 76 -1.73 18.65 9.32
C VAL A 76 -2.86 18.30 10.27
N LEU A 77 -3.36 17.06 10.22
CA LEU A 77 -4.53 16.57 10.95
C LEU A 77 -4.16 15.68 12.15
N GLY A 78 -2.91 15.25 12.27
CA GLY A 78 -2.48 14.30 13.31
C GLY A 78 -2.93 12.85 13.04
N LEU A 79 -3.48 12.56 11.86
CA LEU A 79 -3.98 11.25 11.47
C LEU A 79 -3.43 10.88 10.08
N ASP A 80 -2.90 9.66 9.97
CA ASP A 80 -2.49 9.05 8.70
C ASP A 80 -3.63 8.19 8.11
N ALA A 81 -4.72 8.85 7.74
CA ALA A 81 -5.86 8.21 7.11
C ALA A 81 -6.69 9.23 6.31
N SER A 82 -7.49 8.73 5.35
CA SER A 82 -8.50 9.57 4.69
C SER A 82 -9.48 10.12 5.73
N PRO A 83 -9.76 11.44 5.74
CA PRO A 83 -10.70 12.04 6.67
C PRO A 83 -12.17 11.76 6.32
N ASN A 84 -12.44 11.27 5.11
CA ASN A 84 -13.77 11.02 4.59
C ASN A 84 -13.90 9.61 4.01
N THR A 85 -15.13 9.12 3.97
CA THR A 85 -15.52 7.88 3.30
C THR A 85 -15.76 8.10 1.81
N ILE A 86 -15.76 7.01 1.04
CA ILE A 86 -16.00 7.05 -0.42
C ILE A 86 -17.42 7.59 -0.74
N ASP A 87 -18.40 7.30 0.11
CA ASP A 87 -19.79 7.72 -0.12
C ASP A 87 -20.01 9.22 0.05
N GLU A 88 -19.15 9.89 0.82
CA GLU A 88 -19.19 11.35 0.99
C GLU A 88 -18.86 12.11 -0.31
N LEU A 89 -18.29 11.45 -1.32
CA LEU A 89 -18.17 12.02 -2.68
C LEU A 89 -19.52 12.42 -3.28
N LEU A 90 -20.63 11.80 -2.85
CA LEU A 90 -21.97 12.13 -3.32
C LEU A 90 -22.62 13.29 -2.56
N ALA A 91 -22.03 13.71 -1.43
CA ALA A 91 -22.56 14.76 -0.57
C ALA A 91 -21.85 16.12 -0.77
N THR A 92 -20.96 16.23 -1.77
CA THR A 92 -20.21 17.46 -2.07
C THR A 92 -20.67 18.12 -3.38
N ASN A 93 -20.44 19.43 -3.49
CA ASN A 93 -20.74 20.19 -4.71
C ASN A 93 -19.52 20.37 -5.63
N VAL A 94 -18.31 20.16 -5.12
CA VAL A 94 -17.06 20.32 -5.89
C VAL A 94 -16.08 19.23 -5.49
N ILE A 95 -15.47 18.61 -6.50
CA ILE A 95 -14.43 17.59 -6.34
C ILE A 95 -13.23 18.01 -7.18
N VAL A 96 -12.04 17.95 -6.58
CA VAL A 96 -10.76 18.19 -7.27
C VAL A 96 -9.92 16.93 -7.16
N THR A 97 -9.62 16.31 -8.29
CA THR A 97 -8.71 15.16 -8.38
C THR A 97 -7.34 15.66 -8.83
N ILE A 98 -6.27 15.17 -8.19
CA ILE A 98 -4.89 15.56 -8.48
C ILE A 98 -4.04 14.30 -8.65
N GLY A 99 -3.39 14.15 -9.80
CA GLY A 99 -2.55 12.98 -10.09
C GLY A 99 -3.30 11.65 -10.01
N PHE A 100 -4.56 11.63 -10.45
CA PHE A 100 -5.45 10.49 -10.31
C PHE A 100 -5.55 9.68 -11.61
N VAL A 101 -5.37 8.36 -11.50
CA VAL A 101 -5.54 7.42 -12.61
C VAL A 101 -6.79 6.59 -12.36
N MET A 102 -7.77 6.72 -13.26
CA MET A 102 -9.10 6.12 -13.13
C MET A 102 -9.06 4.59 -13.17
N GLU A 103 -8.25 4.03 -14.08
CA GLU A 103 -8.12 2.57 -14.29
C GLU A 103 -7.70 1.82 -13.03
N ASN A 104 -6.91 2.47 -12.16
CA ASN A 104 -6.46 1.88 -10.91
C ASN A 104 -7.55 1.87 -9.83
N ASN A 105 -8.63 2.64 -10.01
CA ASN A 105 -9.63 2.93 -8.98
C ASN A 105 -11.07 2.99 -9.55
N PRO A 106 -11.57 1.91 -10.17
CA PRO A 106 -12.85 1.92 -10.90
C PRO A 106 -14.06 2.25 -10.01
N VAL A 107 -14.03 1.88 -8.72
CA VAL A 107 -15.11 2.21 -7.78
C VAL A 107 -15.18 3.72 -7.51
N ILE A 108 -14.03 4.39 -7.39
CA ILE A 108 -13.98 5.84 -7.21
C ILE A 108 -14.45 6.54 -8.48
N GLN A 109 -14.02 6.08 -9.66
CA GLN A 109 -14.50 6.60 -10.94
C GLN A 109 -16.03 6.60 -11.03
N LEU A 110 -16.69 5.51 -10.65
CA LEU A 110 -18.15 5.42 -10.65
C LEU A 110 -18.79 6.45 -9.71
N LYS A 111 -18.22 6.66 -8.52
CA LYS A 111 -18.70 7.64 -7.54
C LYS A 111 -18.53 9.08 -8.03
N LEU A 112 -17.41 9.38 -8.68
CA LEU A 112 -17.17 10.69 -9.30
C LEU A 112 -18.19 10.97 -10.40
N LYS A 113 -18.49 9.98 -11.25
CA LYS A 113 -19.53 10.10 -12.28
C LYS A 113 -20.90 10.34 -11.68
N GLN A 114 -21.28 9.57 -10.65
CA GLN A 114 -22.55 9.75 -9.94
C GLN A 114 -22.68 11.14 -9.31
N ALA A 115 -21.60 11.64 -8.68
CA ALA A 115 -21.58 12.99 -8.12
C ALA A 115 -21.79 14.06 -9.21
N ALA A 116 -21.13 13.89 -10.36
CA ALA A 116 -21.29 14.80 -11.50
C ALA A 116 -22.73 14.79 -12.06
N GLU A 117 -23.36 13.62 -12.18
CA GLU A 117 -24.76 13.48 -12.58
C GLU A 117 -25.74 14.14 -11.58
N GLN A 118 -25.36 14.21 -10.29
CA GLN A 118 -26.10 14.93 -9.25
C GLN A 118 -25.80 16.44 -9.20
N GLY A 119 -24.95 16.93 -10.10
CA GLY A 119 -24.62 18.36 -10.24
C GLY A 119 -23.34 18.81 -9.53
N ALA A 120 -22.55 17.90 -8.97
CA ALA A 120 -21.23 18.25 -8.45
C ALA A 120 -20.27 18.60 -9.59
N LYS A 121 -19.42 19.60 -9.38
CA LYS A 121 -18.36 19.97 -10.35
C LYS A 121 -17.12 19.14 -10.09
N VAL A 122 -16.65 18.42 -11.10
CA VAL A 122 -15.43 17.60 -11.00
C VAL A 122 -14.30 18.23 -11.81
N TYR A 123 -13.21 18.60 -11.15
CA TYR A 123 -12.01 19.14 -11.74
C TYR A 123 -10.89 18.11 -11.66
N VAL A 124 -10.19 17.89 -12.77
CA VAL A 124 -9.09 16.92 -12.89
C VAL A 124 -7.82 17.69 -13.16
N ILE A 125 -6.79 17.49 -12.35
CA ILE A 125 -5.50 18.15 -12.47
C ILE A 125 -4.41 17.08 -12.47
N ASN A 126 -3.99 16.65 -13.65
CA ASN A 126 -3.02 15.56 -13.79
C ASN A 126 -1.69 16.08 -14.34
N PRO A 127 -0.54 15.72 -13.74
CA PRO A 127 0.74 16.13 -14.29
C PRO A 127 1.01 15.39 -15.62
N LYS A 128 1.89 15.97 -16.43
CA LYS A 128 2.24 15.42 -17.75
C LYS A 128 2.70 13.96 -17.62
N GLY A 129 2.10 13.08 -18.42
CA GLY A 129 2.40 11.63 -18.44
C GLY A 129 1.40 10.76 -17.67
N TYR A 130 0.42 11.37 -17.00
CA TYR A 130 -0.73 10.65 -16.46
C TYR A 130 -1.79 10.48 -17.55
N GLU A 131 -2.33 9.28 -17.68
CA GLU A 131 -3.45 9.03 -18.57
C GLU A 131 -4.70 9.74 -18.06
N VAL A 132 -5.43 10.36 -18.98
CA VAL A 132 -6.64 11.13 -18.69
C VAL A 132 -7.79 10.64 -19.57
N ASN A 133 -7.96 9.32 -19.56
CA ASN A 133 -9.08 8.66 -20.23
C ASN A 133 -10.30 8.64 -19.28
N ASP A 134 -11.50 8.55 -19.86
CA ASP A 134 -12.77 8.38 -19.13
C ASP A 134 -13.17 9.50 -18.15
N PHE A 135 -12.82 10.75 -18.48
CA PHE A 135 -13.22 11.95 -17.73
C PHE A 135 -14.33 12.75 -18.43
N ASP A 136 -15.18 12.12 -19.23
CA ASP A 136 -16.25 12.80 -20.00
C ASP A 136 -17.26 13.55 -19.11
N PHE A 137 -17.38 13.15 -17.84
CA PHE A 137 -18.23 13.80 -16.85
C PHE A 137 -17.51 14.95 -16.10
N ALA A 138 -16.21 15.14 -16.31
CA ALA A 138 -15.44 16.18 -15.65
C ALA A 138 -15.82 17.56 -16.18
N THR A 139 -15.99 18.50 -15.25
CA THR A 139 -16.22 19.91 -15.57
C THR A 139 -15.02 20.54 -16.28
N LYS A 140 -13.80 20.15 -15.88
CA LYS A 140 -12.57 20.57 -16.56
C LYS A 140 -11.45 19.59 -16.25
N VAL A 141 -10.64 19.35 -17.28
CA VAL A 141 -9.40 18.57 -17.20
C VAL A 141 -8.23 19.51 -17.50
N VAL A 142 -7.22 19.49 -16.64
CA VAL A 142 -5.99 20.30 -16.72
C VAL A 142 -4.77 19.39 -16.68
#